data_AF-A0A4U0W259-F1
#
_entry.id   AF-A0A4U0W259-F1
#
_cell.length_a   1.000
_cell.length_b   1.000
_cell.length_c   1.000
_cell.angle_alpha   90.00
_cell.angle_beta   90.00
_cell.angle_gamma   90.00
#
_symmetry.space_group_name_H-M   'P 1'
#
loop_
_entity.id
_entity.type
_entity.pdbx_description
1 polymer ?
#
loop_
_entity_poly.entity_id
_entity_poly.type
_entity_poly.pdbx_seq_one_letter_code
_entity_poly.pdbx_strand_id
1 'polypeptide(L)'
;MFKRVLATAPAQASRALQSTARPTTSSFARTITPAPAQSARRSYHEKVLDHYNNPRNVGSMGKNQQDVGTGLVGAPACGDVMKIQIKVDPKDDTITDVKFKTFGCGSAIASSSYLTELVKGMTLEQAGRIRNTEIAKEL
;
A
#
# COMPACT_ATOMS: atom_id res chain seq x y z
N MET A 1 -61.37 -18.80 31.44
CA MET A 1 -62.65 -18.52 32.15
C MET A 1 -62.34 -17.59 33.31
N PHE A 2 -62.80 -16.34 33.28
CA PHE A 2 -63.00 -15.36 34.39
C PHE A 2 -63.17 -13.97 33.70
N LYS A 3 -64.32 -13.70 33.08
CA LYS A 3 -65.49 -12.93 33.57
C LYS A 3 -65.18 -11.46 33.97
N ARG A 4 -65.81 -10.56 33.20
CA ARG A 4 -66.66 -9.40 33.65
C ARG A 4 -65.86 -8.17 34.18
N VAL A 5 -66.22 -6.90 33.98
CA VAL A 5 -67.51 -6.17 33.97
C VAL A 5 -67.32 -4.78 33.27
N LEU A 6 -68.37 -4.29 32.61
CA LEU A 6 -68.59 -2.91 32.15
C LEU A 6 -68.73 -1.92 33.33
N ALA A 7 -68.10 -0.75 33.26
CA ALA A 7 -68.60 0.41 34.00
C ALA A 7 -68.35 1.71 33.22
N THR A 8 -69.46 2.42 33.01
CA THR A 8 -69.62 3.71 32.33
C THR A 8 -69.59 4.89 33.31
N ALA A 9 -69.24 6.06 32.77
CA ALA A 9 -69.61 7.44 33.18
C ALA A 9 -68.71 8.15 34.22
N PRO A 10 -68.79 9.50 34.37
CA PRO A 10 -68.77 10.55 33.33
C PRO A 10 -67.80 11.73 33.65
N ALA A 11 -67.86 12.73 32.76
CA ALA A 11 -67.25 14.05 32.72
C ALA A 11 -66.91 14.78 34.04
N GLN A 12 -65.78 15.51 34.02
CA GLN A 12 -65.65 16.94 34.34
C GLN A 12 -64.19 17.39 34.07
N ALA A 13 -63.95 18.17 33.03
CA ALA A 13 -63.87 19.63 33.08
C ALA A 13 -62.72 20.14 33.97
N SER A 14 -61.59 20.47 33.36
CA SER A 14 -60.87 21.73 33.63
C SER A 14 -59.83 21.99 32.55
N ARG A 15 -60.07 23.09 31.86
CA ARG A 15 -59.27 23.67 30.80
C ARG A 15 -58.06 24.35 31.46
N ALA A 16 -56.88 23.76 31.34
CA ALA A 16 -55.63 24.45 31.64
C ALA A 16 -54.83 24.55 30.33
N LEU A 17 -54.98 25.69 29.65
CA LEU A 17 -54.06 26.15 28.62
C LEU A 17 -52.72 26.44 29.31
N GLN A 18 -51.81 25.46 29.33
CA GLN A 18 -50.43 25.72 29.68
C GLN A 18 -49.59 25.69 28.41
N SER A 19 -49.27 26.92 28.02
CA SER A 19 -48.37 27.36 26.97
C SER A 19 -47.21 26.39 26.73
N THR A 20 -47.07 25.96 25.48
CA THR A 20 -45.93 25.19 24.97
C THR A 20 -44.67 26.06 24.98
N ALA A 21 -43.94 26.06 26.09
CA ALA A 21 -42.57 26.56 26.12
C ALA A 21 -41.67 25.55 25.39
N ARG A 22 -41.55 25.73 24.07
CA ARG A 22 -40.62 24.99 23.22
C ARG A 22 -39.19 25.39 23.64
N PRO A 23 -38.32 24.47 24.07
CA PRO A 23 -36.95 24.84 24.36
C PRO A 23 -36.29 25.27 23.05
N THR A 24 -35.89 26.53 22.97
CA THR A 24 -35.05 27.03 21.88
C THR A 24 -33.68 26.38 22.04
N THR A 25 -33.45 25.31 21.29
CA THR A 25 -32.12 24.77 21.08
C THR A 25 -31.28 25.88 20.45
N SER A 26 -30.40 26.48 21.25
CA SER A 26 -29.36 27.39 20.76
C SER A 26 -28.48 26.60 19.80
N SER A 27 -28.76 26.77 18.50
CA SER A 27 -27.94 26.30 17.40
C SER A 27 -26.62 27.08 17.45
N PHE A 28 -25.64 26.54 18.17
CA PHE A 28 -24.24 26.94 17.98
C PHE A 28 -23.83 26.49 16.58
N ALA A 29 -23.99 27.38 15.61
CA ALA A 29 -23.41 27.23 14.29
C ALA A 29 -21.88 27.30 14.45
N ARG A 30 -21.26 26.13 14.59
CA ARG A 30 -19.80 25.99 14.56
C ARG A 30 -19.38 26.32 13.14
N THR A 31 -18.83 27.52 12.91
CA THR A 31 -18.22 27.86 11.62
C THR A 31 -17.03 26.92 11.42
N ILE A 32 -17.23 25.88 10.62
CA ILE A 32 -16.15 25.00 10.17
C ILE A 32 -15.39 25.79 9.12
N THR A 33 -14.34 26.50 9.53
CA THR A 33 -13.34 26.96 8.58
C THR A 33 -12.69 25.72 7.95
N PRO A 34 -12.82 25.51 6.62
CA PRO A 34 -12.11 24.41 5.99
C PRO A 34 -10.61 24.68 6.16
N ALA A 35 -9.90 23.73 6.80
CA ALA A 35 -8.46 23.76 6.81
C ALA A 35 -7.96 23.82 5.35
N PRO A 36 -6.92 24.62 5.05
CA PRO A 36 -6.38 24.66 3.70
C PRO A 36 -5.99 23.24 3.31
N ALA A 37 -6.58 22.73 2.23
CA ALA A 37 -6.20 21.47 1.63
C ALA A 37 -4.78 21.65 1.08
N GLN A 38 -3.77 21.40 1.92
CA GLN A 38 -2.40 21.33 1.46
C GLN A 38 -2.34 20.19 0.45
N SER A 39 -2.18 20.55 -0.82
CA SER A 39 -1.83 19.60 -1.86
C SER A 39 -0.48 19.02 -1.48
N ALA A 40 -0.50 17.90 -0.76
CA ALA A 40 0.69 17.11 -0.52
C ALA A 40 1.13 16.58 -1.89
N ARG A 41 2.00 17.34 -2.56
CA ARG A 41 2.75 16.83 -3.71
C ARG A 41 3.54 15.64 -3.20
N ARG A 42 3.11 14.45 -3.60
CA ARG A 42 3.87 13.23 -3.39
C ARG A 42 5.07 13.29 -4.32
N SER A 43 6.20 13.70 -3.76
CA SER A 43 7.48 13.68 -4.44
C SER A 43 8.14 12.33 -4.21
N TYR A 44 8.76 11.79 -5.25
CA TYR A 44 9.65 10.64 -5.11
C TYR A 44 11.01 11.10 -4.59
N HIS A 45 11.67 10.24 -3.83
CA HIS A 45 13.05 10.47 -3.44
C HIS A 45 13.95 10.49 -4.68
N GLU A 46 15.01 11.28 -4.66
CA GLU A 46 15.95 11.44 -5.79
C GLU A 46 16.52 10.11 -6.28
N LYS A 47 16.81 9.19 -5.34
CA LYS A 47 17.30 7.85 -5.64
C LYS A 47 16.28 7.00 -6.39
N VAL A 48 15.01 7.06 -5.99
CA VAL A 48 13.92 6.38 -6.72
C VAL A 48 13.83 6.92 -8.14
N LEU A 49 13.91 8.25 -8.31
CA LEU A 49 13.87 8.87 -9.64
C LEU A 49 15.06 8.47 -10.49
N ASP A 50 16.26 8.40 -9.91
CA ASP A 50 17.46 7.99 -10.63
C ASP A 50 17.40 6.54 -11.13
N HIS A 51 17.03 5.59 -10.27
CA HIS A 51 16.85 4.19 -10.67
C HIS A 51 15.65 3.98 -11.60
N TYR A 52 14.65 4.86 -11.56
CA TYR A 52 13.52 4.80 -12.49
C TYR A 52 13.88 5.33 -13.89
N ASN A 53 14.55 6.48 -13.97
CA ASN A 53 14.91 7.13 -15.23
C ASN A 53 16.08 6.43 -15.92
N ASN A 54 17.05 5.96 -15.13
CA ASN A 54 18.25 5.26 -15.60
C ASN A 54 18.38 3.90 -14.91
N PRO A 55 17.51 2.92 -15.20
CA PRO A 55 17.57 1.62 -14.55
C PRO A 55 18.83 0.84 -14.97
N ARG A 56 19.49 0.20 -14.01
CA ARG A 56 20.73 -0.57 -14.20
C ARG A 56 20.39 -2.03 -14.39
N ASN A 57 21.16 -2.73 -15.23
CA ASN A 57 21.00 -4.17 -15.43
C ASN A 57 19.64 -4.60 -16.04
N VAL A 58 18.97 -3.72 -16.78
CA VAL A 58 17.76 -4.10 -17.53
C VAL A 58 18.11 -5.12 -18.61
N GLY A 59 17.36 -6.22 -18.68
CA GLY A 59 17.56 -7.21 -19.73
C GLY A 59 17.07 -8.59 -19.36
N SER A 60 17.51 -9.59 -20.13
CA SER A 60 17.24 -10.98 -19.81
C SER A 60 18.37 -11.86 -20.30
N MET A 61 18.59 -12.95 -19.57
CA MET A 61 19.55 -13.99 -19.93
C MET A 61 18.85 -15.16 -20.64
N GLY A 62 19.64 -15.98 -21.34
CA GLY A 62 19.13 -17.15 -22.05
C GLY A 62 18.54 -18.18 -21.08
N LYS A 63 17.36 -18.72 -21.41
CA LYS A 63 16.64 -19.69 -20.55
C LYS A 63 17.35 -21.04 -20.40
N ASN A 64 18.27 -21.36 -21.31
CA ASN A 64 18.91 -22.67 -21.40
C ASN A 64 20.33 -22.67 -20.79
N GLN A 65 20.73 -21.57 -20.15
CA GLN A 65 22.01 -21.49 -19.45
C GLN A 65 21.87 -22.18 -18.09
N GLN A 66 22.72 -23.18 -17.83
CA GLN A 66 22.65 -23.99 -16.60
C GLN A 66 23.09 -23.23 -15.35
N ASP A 67 23.91 -22.19 -15.55
CA ASP A 67 24.44 -21.29 -14.53
C ASP A 67 23.52 -20.09 -14.25
N VAL A 68 22.33 -20.04 -14.84
CA VAL A 68 21.37 -18.94 -14.67
C VAL A 68 20.14 -19.37 -13.87
N GLY A 69 19.98 -18.81 -12.67
CA GLY A 69 18.75 -18.87 -11.89
C GLY A 69 17.75 -17.82 -12.34
N THR A 70 16.46 -18.18 -12.46
CA THR A 70 15.39 -17.23 -12.81
C THR A 70 14.28 -17.27 -11.76
N GLY A 71 14.03 -16.12 -11.13
CA GLY A 71 12.87 -15.88 -10.29
C GLY A 71 11.83 -15.04 -11.03
N LEU A 72 10.58 -15.49 -11.06
CA LEU A 72 9.43 -14.74 -11.54
C LEU A 72 8.41 -14.67 -10.41
N VAL A 73 8.07 -13.47 -9.97
CA VAL A 73 7.16 -13.24 -8.84
C VAL A 73 6.16 -12.15 -9.22
N GLY A 74 4.93 -12.28 -8.72
CA GLY A 74 3.85 -11.33 -8.94
C GLY A 74 2.77 -11.88 -9.86
N ALA A 75 1.68 -11.12 -9.97
CA ALA A 75 0.51 -11.48 -10.76
C ALA A 75 0.04 -10.26 -11.57
N PRO A 76 -0.24 -10.40 -12.88
CA PRO A 76 -0.69 -9.29 -13.71
C PRO A 76 -1.94 -8.57 -13.18
N ALA A 77 -2.83 -9.30 -12.50
CA ALA A 77 -4.03 -8.74 -11.90
C ALA A 77 -3.74 -7.71 -10.79
N CYS A 78 -2.59 -7.83 -10.11
CA CYS A 78 -2.18 -6.91 -9.06
C CYS A 78 -1.40 -5.70 -9.60
N GLY A 79 -1.08 -5.68 -10.89
CA GLY A 79 -0.34 -4.59 -11.53
C GLY A 79 1.19 -4.64 -11.33
N ASP A 80 1.70 -5.58 -10.52
CA ASP A 80 3.13 -5.75 -10.28
C ASP A 80 3.59 -7.18 -10.61
N VAL A 81 4.57 -7.29 -11.52
CA VAL A 81 5.23 -8.55 -11.91
C VAL A 81 6.72 -8.28 -12.07
N MET A 82 7.56 -9.01 -11.36
CA MET A 82 9.02 -8.90 -11.42
C MET A 82 9.65 -10.21 -11.90
N LYS A 83 10.65 -10.07 -12.77
CA LYS A 83 11.52 -11.16 -13.20
C LYS A 83 12.96 -10.77 -12.94
N ILE A 84 13.65 -11.55 -12.11
CA ILE A 84 15.08 -11.38 -11.83
C ILE A 84 15.80 -12.64 -12.27
N GLN A 85 16.93 -12.46 -12.94
CA GLN A 85 17.80 -13.55 -13.36
C GLN A 85 19.19 -13.27 -12.81
N ILE A 86 19.79 -14.28 -12.18
CA ILE A 86 21.15 -14.24 -11.65
C ILE A 86 22.00 -15.28 -12.37
N LYS A 87 23.24 -14.93 -12.69
CA LYS A 87 24.25 -15.85 -13.20
C LYS A 87 25.24 -16.13 -12.09
N VAL A 88 25.47 -17.41 -11.79
CA VAL A 88 26.29 -17.84 -10.65
C VAL A 88 27.56 -18.52 -11.16
N ASP A 89 28.71 -18.16 -10.60
CA ASP A 89 29.94 -18.92 -10.81
C ASP A 89 29.91 -20.19 -9.94
N PRO A 90 29.99 -21.40 -10.53
CA PRO A 90 29.93 -22.65 -9.78
C PRO A 90 31.16 -22.93 -8.90
N LYS A 91 32.24 -22.13 -8.99
CA LYS A 91 33.43 -22.30 -8.14
C LYS A 91 33.25 -21.74 -6.74
N ASP A 92 32.68 -20.54 -6.67
CA ASP A 92 32.65 -19.72 -5.45
C ASP A 92 31.22 -19.28 -5.06
N ASP A 93 30.19 -19.85 -5.72
CA ASP A 93 28.77 -19.49 -5.55
C ASP A 93 28.51 -17.98 -5.60
N THR A 94 29.29 -17.26 -6.41
CA THR A 94 29.27 -15.81 -6.53
C THR A 94 28.42 -15.38 -7.73
N ILE A 95 27.58 -14.37 -7.53
CA ILE A 95 26.71 -13.83 -8.56
C ILE A 95 27.54 -12.94 -9.49
N THR A 96 27.82 -13.42 -10.71
CA THR A 96 28.68 -12.74 -11.70
C THR A 96 27.92 -11.71 -12.52
N ASP A 97 26.65 -11.97 -12.83
CA ASP A 97 25.78 -11.01 -13.50
C ASP A 97 24.34 -11.15 -13.05
N VAL A 98 23.61 -10.05 -13.17
CA VAL A 98 22.21 -9.96 -12.77
C VAL A 98 21.49 -9.19 -13.85
N LYS A 99 20.31 -9.65 -14.23
CA LYS A 99 19.40 -8.95 -15.14
C LYS A 99 17.99 -8.94 -14.58
N PHE A 100 17.27 -7.85 -14.79
CA PHE A 100 15.87 -7.78 -14.37
C PHE A 100 14.93 -7.25 -15.47
N LYS A 101 13.66 -7.61 -15.33
CA LYS A 101 12.51 -6.99 -16.01
C LYS A 101 11.37 -6.91 -15.01
N THR A 102 10.86 -5.71 -14.79
CA THR A 102 9.74 -5.48 -13.86
C THR A 102 8.65 -4.69 -14.59
N PHE A 103 7.41 -5.12 -14.39
CA PHE A 103 6.21 -4.36 -14.70
C PHE A 103 5.60 -3.95 -13.36
N GLY A 104 5.38 -2.65 -13.15
CA GLY A 104 4.86 -2.16 -11.89
C GLY A 104 5.02 -0.65 -11.74
N CYS A 105 4.72 -0.15 -10.55
CA CYS A 105 4.91 1.26 -10.21
C CYS A 105 6.39 1.68 -10.29
N GLY A 106 6.65 2.99 -10.42
CA GLY A 106 8.02 3.52 -10.53
C GLY A 106 8.92 3.11 -9.35
N SER A 107 8.36 3.03 -8.14
CA SER A 107 9.06 2.53 -6.96
C SER A 107 9.45 1.06 -7.07
N ALA A 108 8.60 0.21 -7.66
CA ALA A 108 8.92 -1.20 -7.87
C ALA A 108 10.07 -1.39 -8.88
N ILE A 109 10.09 -0.56 -9.94
CA ILE A 109 11.17 -0.54 -10.92
C ILE A 109 12.48 -0.09 -10.27
N ALA A 110 12.44 1.00 -9.49
CA ALA A 110 13.60 1.51 -8.78
C ALA A 110 14.19 0.49 -7.80
N SER A 111 13.34 -0.15 -6.98
CA SER A 111 13.75 -1.21 -6.05
C SER A 111 14.37 -2.40 -6.76
N SER A 112 13.81 -2.80 -7.91
CA SER A 112 14.37 -3.90 -8.70
C SER A 112 15.74 -3.56 -9.28
N SER A 113 15.91 -2.34 -9.80
CA SER A 113 17.21 -1.87 -10.32
C SER A 113 18.26 -1.84 -9.21
N TYR A 114 17.95 -1.23 -8.06
CA TYR A 114 18.88 -1.14 -6.95
C TYR A 114 19.30 -2.53 -6.44
N LEU A 115 18.35 -3.44 -6.29
CA LEU A 115 18.62 -4.81 -5.88
C LEU A 115 19.62 -5.50 -6.81
N THR A 116 19.49 -5.31 -8.13
CA THR A 116 20.41 -5.95 -9.08
C THR A 116 21.85 -5.44 -9.01
N GLU A 117 22.06 -4.19 -8.62
CA GLU A 117 23.40 -3.65 -8.36
C GLU A 117 23.96 -4.17 -7.04
N LEU A 118 23.12 -4.20 -6.00
CA LEU A 118 23.50 -4.67 -4.68
C LEU A 118 23.96 -6.14 -4.70
N VAL A 119 23.21 -7.03 -5.35
CA VAL A 119 23.50 -8.48 -5.34
C VAL A 119 24.61 -8.90 -6.29
N LYS A 120 25.05 -8.02 -7.20
CA LYS A 120 26.11 -8.34 -8.14
C LYS A 120 27.46 -8.40 -7.40
N GLY A 121 28.16 -9.52 -7.52
CA GLY A 121 29.41 -9.79 -6.82
C GLY A 121 29.25 -10.33 -5.40
N MET A 122 28.01 -10.50 -4.90
CA MET A 122 27.75 -11.18 -3.64
C MET A 122 27.68 -12.70 -3.83
N THR A 123 27.93 -13.45 -2.75
CA THR A 123 27.64 -14.89 -2.74
C THR A 123 26.14 -15.16 -2.60
N LEU A 124 25.68 -16.35 -2.98
CA LEU A 124 24.28 -16.76 -2.82
C LEU A 124 23.80 -16.61 -1.36
N GLU A 125 24.63 -17.00 -0.40
CA GLU A 125 24.34 -16.87 1.04
C GLU A 125 24.18 -15.42 1.49
N GLN A 126 25.00 -14.50 0.97
CA GLN A 126 24.89 -13.08 1.27
C GLN A 126 23.64 -12.48 0.63
N ALA A 127 23.39 -12.80 -0.64
CA ALA A 127 22.21 -12.33 -1.37
C ALA A 127 20.91 -12.81 -0.70
N GLY A 128 20.88 -14.05 -0.18
CA GLY A 128 19.72 -14.60 0.53
C GLY A 128 19.41 -13.95 1.88
N ARG A 129 20.34 -13.15 2.45
CA ARG A 129 20.14 -12.44 3.72
C ARG A 129 19.51 -11.06 3.57
N ILE A 130 19.50 -10.51 2.34
CA ILE A 130 18.99 -9.17 2.07
C ILE A 130 17.50 -9.12 2.38
N ARG A 131 17.09 -8.12 3.17
CA ARG A 131 15.69 -7.91 3.52
C ARG A 131 15.10 -6.70 2.80
N ASN A 132 13.78 -6.72 2.62
CA ASN A 132 13.01 -5.61 2.08
C ASN A 132 13.20 -4.30 2.86
N THR A 133 13.43 -4.37 4.18
CA THR A 133 13.66 -3.20 5.04
C THR A 133 14.95 -2.45 4.69
N GLU A 134 15.97 -3.15 4.20
CA GLU A 134 17.24 -2.53 3.82
C GLU A 134 17.08 -1.76 2.51
N ILE A 135 16.36 -2.33 1.54
CA ILE A 135 16.03 -1.68 0.26
C ILE A 135 15.16 -0.43 0.50
N ALA A 136 14.13 -0.55 1.34
CA ALA A 136 13.22 0.55 1.64
C ALA A 136 13.86 1.68 2.46
N LYS A 137 14.98 1.41 3.15
CA LYS A 137 15.74 2.44 3.86
C LYS A 137 16.64 3.22 2.91
N GLU A 138 17.11 2.57 1.85
CA GLU A 138 18.03 3.17 0.90
C GLU A 138 17.33 4.10 -0.09
N LEU A 139 16.10 3.75 -0.50
CA LEU A 139 15.29 4.43 -1.53
C LEU A 139 14.22 5.35 -0.94
#